data_AF-A0A952HXI7-F1
#
_entry.id   AF-A0A952HXI7-F1
#
_cell.length_a   1.000
_cell.length_b   1.000
_cell.length_c   1.000
_cell.angle_alpha   90.00
_cell.angle_beta   90.00
_cell.angle_gamma   90.00
#
_symmetry.space_group_name_H-M   'P 1'
#
loop_
_entity.id
_entity.type
_entity.pdbx_description
1 polymer ?
#
loop_
_entity_poly.entity_id
_entity_poly.type
_entity_poly.pdbx_seq_one_letter_code
_entity_poly.pdbx_strand_id
1 'polypeptide(L)'
;MGNLTSENIEYLNQHLVKKEVKYDPLKGEMLDHICCELEELMEEGMSFPEAYMEFSKTVSSNNIKAVENETIHLVNHKLFIMRKVIYILGALTASIFAFCVLFKLMHWPGALELFFIFWTLCPILIITAAVYYYQMSELNGKNKFAFFLAVVCSLSLIVGGFFKILHLPFGGILLMIGFVGGAIFTIPYFFYSLYQKGISGNS
;
A
#
# COMPACT_ATOMS: atom_id res chain seq x y z
N MET A 1 6.23 40.20 5.95
CA MET A 1 5.97 38.75 6.01
C MET A 1 6.03 38.28 4.57
N GLY A 2 7.19 37.76 4.17
CA GLY A 2 7.47 37.37 2.79
C GLY A 2 6.78 36.06 2.44
N ASN A 3 5.46 36.08 2.30
CA ASN A 3 4.75 34.88 1.86
C ASN A 3 4.90 34.71 0.34
N LEU A 4 5.21 33.50 -0.09
CA LEU A 4 5.16 33.13 -1.50
C LEU A 4 3.73 33.29 -2.03
N THR A 5 3.57 33.87 -3.21
CA THR A 5 2.28 33.89 -3.90
C THR A 5 1.98 32.50 -4.46
N SER A 6 0.69 32.18 -4.63
CA SER A 6 0.26 30.91 -5.25
C SER A 6 0.84 30.72 -6.66
N GLU A 7 1.11 31.81 -7.37
CA GLU A 7 1.73 31.82 -8.69
C GLU A 7 3.22 31.42 -8.63
N ASN A 8 3.96 31.87 -7.61
CA ASN A 8 5.34 31.46 -7.37
C ASN A 8 5.43 29.97 -7.00
N ILE A 9 4.49 29.47 -6.19
CA ILE A 9 4.44 28.05 -5.80
C ILE A 9 4.18 27.15 -7.01
N GLU A 10 3.25 27.55 -7.89
CA GLU A 10 2.98 26.80 -9.12
C GLU A 10 4.18 26.83 -10.07
N TYR A 11 4.88 27.97 -10.17
CA TYR A 11 6.12 28.08 -10.93
C TYR A 11 7.19 27.10 -10.43
N LEU A 12 7.42 27.03 -9.11
CA LEU A 12 8.38 26.10 -8.50
C LEU A 12 8.00 24.64 -8.74
N ASN A 13 6.73 24.30 -8.58
CA ASN A 13 6.21 22.95 -8.81
C ASN A 13 6.45 22.50 -10.27
N GLN A 14 6.21 23.39 -11.25
CA GLN A 14 6.38 23.07 -12.66
C GLN A 14 7.84 23.07 -13.14
N HIS A 15 8.66 24.01 -12.66
CA HIS A 15 9.99 24.25 -13.22
C HIS A 15 11.14 23.58 -12.45
N LEU A 16 10.96 23.27 -11.17
CA LEU A 16 11.94 22.53 -10.36
C LEU A 16 11.45 21.11 -10.06
N VAL A 17 10.37 21.00 -9.27
CA VAL A 17 9.98 19.73 -8.64
C VAL A 17 9.58 18.67 -9.66
N LYS A 18 8.70 19.00 -10.61
CA LYS A 18 8.27 18.05 -11.65
C LYS A 18 9.39 17.61 -12.60
N LYS A 19 10.45 18.40 -12.76
CA LYS A 19 11.58 18.06 -13.63
C LYS A 19 12.65 17.23 -12.91
N GLU A 20 12.88 17.52 -11.63
CA GLU A 20 13.96 16.89 -10.88
C GLU A 20 13.53 15.63 -10.13
N VAL A 21 12.26 15.54 -9.69
CA VAL A 21 11.74 14.46 -8.85
C VAL A 21 10.75 13.61 -9.64
N LYS A 22 10.98 12.30 -9.71
CA LYS A 22 10.07 11.36 -10.38
C LYS A 22 9.03 10.79 -9.42
N TYR A 23 9.40 10.55 -8.18
CA TYR A 23 8.55 9.95 -7.17
C TYR A 23 7.49 10.94 -6.64
N ASP A 24 6.23 10.74 -7.04
CA ASP A 24 5.12 11.69 -6.76
C ASP A 24 4.91 12.02 -5.27
N PRO A 25 4.94 11.06 -4.33
CA PRO A 25 4.77 11.37 -2.91
C PRO A 25 5.84 12.31 -2.35
N LEU A 26 7.06 12.24 -2.90
CA LEU A 26 8.17 13.10 -2.49
C LEU A 26 8.07 14.50 -3.10
N LYS A 27 7.36 14.68 -4.23
CA LYS A 27 7.19 16.01 -4.85
C LYS A 27 6.54 17.01 -3.90
N GLY A 28 5.54 16.58 -3.15
CA GLY A 28 4.85 17.43 -2.16
C GLY A 28 5.79 17.85 -1.04
N GLU A 29 6.45 16.89 -0.40
CA GLU A 29 7.39 17.16 0.69
C GLU A 29 8.56 18.05 0.26
N MET A 30 9.07 17.84 -0.96
CA MET A 30 10.13 18.67 -1.50
C MET A 30 9.65 20.07 -1.88
N LEU A 31 8.46 20.21 -2.45
CA LEU A 31 7.87 21.52 -2.74
C LEU A 31 7.71 22.33 -1.45
N ASP A 32 7.18 21.71 -0.39
CA ASP A 32 7.02 22.36 0.92
C ASP A 32 8.38 22.80 1.49
N HIS A 33 9.40 21.94 1.41
CA HIS A 33 10.74 22.28 1.88
C HIS A 33 11.37 23.44 1.10
N ILE A 34 11.26 23.42 -0.24
CA ILE A 34 11.73 24.50 -1.12
C ILE A 34 11.01 25.81 -0.80
N CYS A 35 9.69 25.76 -0.58
CA CYS A 35 8.90 26.93 -0.21
C CYS A 35 9.35 27.52 1.12
N CYS A 36 9.52 26.70 2.17
CA CYS A 36 10.01 27.18 3.46
C CYS A 36 11.38 27.85 3.38
N GLU A 37 12.33 27.25 2.65
CA GLU A 37 13.68 27.82 2.50
C GLU A 37 13.64 29.17 1.76
N LEU A 38 12.81 29.29 0.72
CA LEU A 38 12.65 30.55 -0.02
C LEU A 38 11.94 31.62 0.81
N GLU A 39 10.98 31.24 1.64
CA GLU A 39 10.32 32.16 2.58
C GLU A 39 11.31 32.71 3.61
N GLU A 40 12.19 31.87 4.16
CA GLU A 40 13.26 32.29 5.08
C GLU A 40 14.20 33.31 4.43
N LEU A 41 14.66 33.03 3.20
CA LEU A 41 15.49 33.96 2.42
C LEU A 41 14.75 35.30 2.13
N MET A 42 13.45 35.25 1.88
CA MET A 42 12.62 36.45 1.69
C MET A 42 12.38 37.23 2.98
N GLU A 43 12.39 36.57 4.14
CA GLU A 43 12.34 37.22 5.46
C GLU A 43 13.63 37.98 5.78
N GLU A 44 14.78 37.52 5.29
CA GLU A 44 16.06 38.24 5.35
C GLU A 44 16.13 39.49 4.45
N GLY A 45 15.07 39.74 3.67
CA GLY A 45 14.90 40.95 2.87
C GLY A 45 15.21 40.79 1.38
N MET A 46 15.44 39.55 0.91
CA MET A 46 15.62 39.28 -0.53
C MET A 46 14.29 39.29 -1.29
N SER A 47 14.34 39.70 -2.55
CA SER A 47 13.22 39.49 -3.47
C SER A 47 13.15 38.03 -3.93
N PHE A 48 11.96 37.54 -4.34
CA PHE A 48 11.80 36.15 -4.80
C PHE A 48 12.82 35.71 -5.88
N PRO A 49 13.13 36.50 -6.93
CA PRO A 49 14.14 36.12 -7.92
C PRO A 49 15.56 36.00 -7.32
N GLU A 50 15.90 36.85 -6.35
CA GLU A 50 17.18 36.81 -5.64
C GLU A 50 17.26 35.59 -4.72
N ALA A 51 16.21 35.34 -3.93
CA ALA A 51 16.07 34.16 -3.07
C ALA A 51 16.14 32.86 -3.89
N TYR A 52 15.47 32.80 -5.04
CA TYR A 52 15.52 31.65 -5.95
C TYR A 52 16.92 31.42 -6.53
N MET A 53 17.58 32.50 -6.97
CA MET A 53 18.94 32.42 -7.48
C MET A 53 19.90 31.93 -6.41
N GLU A 54 19.75 32.40 -5.17
CA GLU A 54 20.59 31.98 -4.04
C GLU A 54 20.31 30.52 -3.65
N PHE A 55 19.05 30.14 -3.49
CA PHE A 55 18.62 28.76 -3.26
C PHE A 55 19.19 27.80 -4.32
N SER A 56 19.13 28.17 -5.60
CA SER A 56 19.61 27.34 -6.70
C SER A 56 21.13 27.12 -6.71
N LYS A 57 21.91 27.99 -6.06
CA LYS A 57 23.37 27.79 -5.89
C LYS A 57 23.66 26.81 -4.76
N THR A 58 22.86 26.87 -3.69
CA THR A 58 23.02 26.05 -2.48
C THR A 58 22.49 24.64 -2.71
N VAL A 59 21.43 24.50 -3.48
CA VAL A 59 20.81 23.22 -3.83
C VAL A 59 21.46 22.63 -5.07
N SER A 60 22.36 21.66 -4.84
CA SER A 60 22.82 20.80 -5.92
C SER A 60 21.70 19.83 -6.32
N SER A 61 21.37 19.76 -7.62
CA SER A 61 20.50 18.72 -8.21
C SER A 61 20.90 17.30 -7.77
N ASN A 62 22.17 17.10 -7.38
CA ASN A 62 22.67 15.83 -6.84
C ASN A 62 22.12 15.51 -5.44
N ASN A 63 21.91 16.51 -4.57
CA ASN A 63 21.36 16.31 -3.23
C ASN A 63 19.89 15.88 -3.31
N ILE A 64 19.11 16.52 -4.19
CA ILE A 64 17.70 16.17 -4.44
C ILE A 64 17.57 14.73 -4.93
N LYS A 65 18.39 14.34 -5.91
CA LYS A 65 18.40 12.96 -6.45
C LYS A 65 18.89 11.94 -5.43
N ALA A 66 19.83 12.30 -4.57
CA ALA A 66 20.30 11.43 -3.49
C ALA A 66 19.15 11.13 -2.50
N VAL A 67 18.45 12.17 -2.03
CA VAL A 67 17.30 12.05 -1.13
C VAL A 67 16.18 11.24 -1.77
N GLU A 68 15.89 11.45 -3.06
CA GLU A 68 14.91 10.64 -3.80
C GLU A 68 15.32 9.17 -3.84
N ASN A 69 16.57 8.87 -4.21
CA ASN A 69 17.05 7.51 -4.34
C ASN A 69 17.06 6.77 -2.99
N GLU A 70 17.44 7.45 -1.91
CA GLU A 70 17.36 6.91 -0.54
C GLU A 70 15.91 6.65 -0.13
N THR A 71 15.00 7.59 -0.37
CA THR A 71 13.58 7.43 -0.07
C THR A 71 12.97 6.23 -0.82
N ILE A 72 13.20 6.14 -2.13
CA ILE A 72 12.75 5.02 -2.95
C ILE A 72 13.35 3.70 -2.45
N HIS A 73 14.64 3.70 -2.09
CA HIS A 73 15.31 2.53 -1.55
C HIS A 73 14.66 2.07 -0.24
N LEU A 74 14.40 2.97 0.70
CA LEU A 74 13.77 2.67 1.99
C LEU A 74 12.33 2.14 1.82
N VAL A 75 11.53 2.77 0.97
CA VAL A 75 10.17 2.32 0.67
C VAL A 75 10.17 0.93 0.05
N ASN A 76 11.03 0.69 -0.96
CA ASN A 76 11.16 -0.61 -1.58
C ASN A 76 11.65 -1.69 -0.60
N HIS A 77 12.61 -1.36 0.26
CA HIS A 77 13.12 -2.25 1.28
C HIS A 77 12.04 -2.63 2.30
N LYS A 78 11.24 -1.66 2.76
CA LYS A 78 10.07 -1.89 3.62
C LYS A 78 9.07 -2.84 2.96
N LEU A 79 8.70 -2.59 1.71
CA LEU A 79 7.78 -3.46 0.96
C LEU A 79 8.33 -4.86 0.76
N PHE A 80 9.63 -5.00 0.54
CA PHE A 80 10.29 -6.30 0.43
C PHE A 80 10.19 -7.10 1.73
N ILE A 81 10.42 -6.47 2.88
CA ILE A 81 10.27 -7.09 4.20
C ILE A 81 8.82 -7.49 4.42
N MET A 82 7.86 -6.58 4.19
CA MET A 82 6.43 -6.87 4.38
C MET A 82 5.96 -8.05 3.52
N ARG A 83 6.41 -8.10 2.26
CA ARG A 83 6.12 -9.23 1.38
C ARG A 83 6.66 -10.55 1.92
N LYS A 84 7.89 -10.58 2.45
CA LYS A 84 8.45 -11.77 3.09
C LYS A 84 7.63 -12.19 4.31
N VAL A 85 7.24 -11.24 5.17
CA VAL A 85 6.40 -11.50 6.34
C VAL A 85 5.06 -12.12 5.93
N ILE A 86 4.40 -11.58 4.89
CA ILE A 86 3.14 -12.13 4.36
C ILE A 86 3.32 -13.57 3.89
N TYR A 87 4.40 -13.88 3.16
CA TYR A 87 4.65 -15.25 2.70
C TYR A 87 4.88 -16.23 3.85
N ILE A 88 5.66 -15.82 4.86
CA ILE A 88 5.93 -16.65 6.04
C ILE A 88 4.64 -16.88 6.83
N LEU A 89 3.89 -15.81 7.14
CA LEU A 89 2.62 -15.91 7.85
C LEU A 89 1.59 -16.72 7.07
N GLY A 90 1.52 -16.55 5.75
CA GLY A 90 0.65 -17.32 4.86
C GLY A 90 0.99 -18.81 4.89
N ALA A 91 2.27 -19.17 4.79
CA ALA A 91 2.72 -20.56 4.87
C ALA A 91 2.43 -21.19 6.23
N LEU A 92 2.66 -20.46 7.32
CA LEU A 92 2.33 -20.91 8.68
C LEU A 92 0.82 -21.13 8.85
N THR A 93 0.00 -20.16 8.43
CA THR A 93 -1.46 -20.22 8.53
C THR A 93 -2.03 -21.39 7.71
N ALA A 94 -1.53 -21.61 6.49
CA ALA A 94 -1.91 -22.74 5.66
C ALA A 94 -1.50 -24.09 6.26
N SER A 95 -0.30 -24.17 6.86
CA SER A 95 0.18 -25.37 7.54
C SER A 95 -0.70 -25.72 8.74
N ILE A 96 -1.02 -24.74 9.60
CA ILE A 96 -1.91 -24.92 10.76
C ILE A 96 -3.30 -25.36 10.29
N PHE A 97 -3.82 -24.79 9.20
CA PHE A 97 -5.09 -25.21 8.63
C PHE A 97 -5.05 -26.67 8.16
N ALA A 98 -4.00 -27.09 7.46
CA ALA A 98 -3.83 -28.47 7.03
C ALA A 98 -3.78 -29.43 8.23
N PHE A 99 -3.01 -29.10 9.28
CA PHE A 99 -2.98 -29.88 10.52
C PHE A 99 -4.34 -29.91 11.22
N CYS A 100 -5.07 -28.80 11.27
CA CYS A 100 -6.42 -28.74 11.82
C CYS A 100 -7.38 -29.71 11.09
N VAL A 101 -7.33 -29.74 9.75
CA VAL A 101 -8.13 -30.68 8.94
C VAL A 101 -7.73 -32.12 9.21
N LEU A 102 -6.43 -32.42 9.25
CA LEU A 102 -5.91 -33.77 9.53
C LEU A 102 -6.37 -34.28 10.90
N PHE A 103 -6.24 -33.46 11.95
CA PHE A 103 -6.68 -33.84 13.30
C PHE A 103 -8.17 -34.11 13.36
N LYS A 104 -8.97 -33.32 12.63
CA LYS A 104 -10.42 -33.51 12.54
C LYS A 104 -10.79 -34.80 11.80
N LEU A 105 -10.10 -35.13 10.71
CA LEU A 105 -10.32 -36.37 9.96
C LEU A 105 -9.92 -37.61 10.77
N MET A 106 -8.78 -37.54 11.46
CA MET A 106 -8.28 -38.63 12.29
C MET A 106 -8.97 -38.75 13.66
N HIS A 107 -9.93 -37.85 13.96
CA HIS A 107 -10.63 -37.76 15.24
C HIS A 107 -9.67 -37.61 16.45
N TRP A 108 -8.52 -36.99 16.23
CA TRP A 108 -7.54 -36.78 17.28
C TRP A 108 -7.95 -35.62 18.20
N PRO A 109 -7.65 -35.72 19.51
CA PRO A 109 -7.88 -34.63 20.45
C PRO A 109 -7.03 -33.40 20.04
N GLY A 110 -7.58 -32.19 20.23
CA GLY A 110 -6.87 -30.92 19.93
C GLY A 110 -7.24 -30.24 18.60
N ALA A 111 -8.11 -30.83 17.77
CA ALA A 111 -8.56 -30.19 16.52
C ALA A 111 -9.22 -28.82 16.75
N LEU A 112 -9.94 -28.66 17.86
CA LEU A 112 -10.64 -27.43 18.23
C LEU A 112 -9.66 -26.31 18.65
N GLU A 113 -8.59 -26.65 19.36
CA GLU A 113 -7.57 -25.69 19.80
C GLU A 113 -6.77 -25.14 18.61
N LEU A 114 -6.35 -26.02 17.69
CA LEU A 114 -5.69 -25.61 16.44
C LEU A 114 -6.58 -24.69 15.59
N PHE A 115 -7.89 -24.91 15.61
CA PHE A 115 -8.83 -24.06 14.92
C PHE A 115 -8.88 -22.63 15.48
N PHE A 116 -8.83 -22.46 16.82
CA PHE A 116 -8.76 -21.13 17.43
C PHE A 116 -7.44 -20.42 17.13
N ILE A 117 -6.32 -21.14 17.09
CA ILE A 117 -5.02 -20.59 16.68
C ILE A 117 -5.10 -20.11 15.23
N PHE A 118 -5.63 -20.93 14.32
CA PHE A 118 -5.85 -20.52 12.93
C PHE A 118 -6.76 -19.29 12.81
N TRP A 119 -7.87 -19.28 13.56
CA TRP A 119 -8.84 -18.19 13.58
C TRP A 119 -8.23 -16.85 13.98
N THR A 120 -7.33 -16.85 14.97
CA THR A 120 -6.65 -15.64 15.45
C THR A 120 -5.54 -15.17 14.51
N LEU A 121 -4.86 -16.08 13.81
CA LEU A 121 -3.80 -15.75 12.85
C LEU A 121 -4.33 -15.21 11.52
N CYS A 122 -5.51 -15.67 11.07
CA CYS A 122 -6.09 -15.25 9.79
C CYS A 122 -6.32 -13.73 9.66
N PRO A 123 -6.93 -13.02 10.64
CA PRO A 123 -7.07 -11.57 10.61
C PRO A 123 -5.73 -10.83 10.56
N ILE A 124 -4.71 -11.32 11.29
CA ILE A 124 -3.36 -10.73 11.30
C ILE A 124 -2.75 -10.81 9.89
N LEU A 125 -2.90 -11.96 9.22
CA LEU A 125 -2.45 -12.14 7.84
C LEU A 125 -3.17 -11.18 6.90
N ILE A 126 -4.50 -11.06 7.00
CA ILE A 126 -5.29 -10.16 6.13
C ILE A 126 -4.90 -8.71 6.35
N ILE A 127 -4.77 -8.26 7.60
CA ILE A 127 -4.40 -6.86 7.90
C ILE A 127 -2.99 -6.58 7.36
N THR A 128 -2.04 -7.49 7.55
CA THR A 128 -0.67 -7.31 7.06
C THR A 128 -0.63 -7.27 5.53
N ALA A 129 -1.34 -8.18 4.87
CA ALA A 129 -1.52 -8.15 3.42
C ALA A 129 -2.20 -6.86 2.97
N ALA A 130 -3.17 -6.39 3.75
CA ALA A 130 -3.92 -5.19 3.41
C ALA A 130 -3.07 -3.93 3.39
N VAL A 131 -2.26 -3.74 4.43
CA VAL A 131 -1.34 -2.61 4.50
C VAL A 131 -0.30 -2.68 3.38
N TYR A 132 0.23 -3.87 3.08
CA TYR A 132 1.17 -4.06 1.96
C TYR A 132 0.57 -3.65 0.61
N TYR A 133 -0.63 -4.14 0.29
CA TYR A 133 -1.29 -3.80 -0.98
C TYR A 133 -1.71 -2.33 -1.04
N TYR A 134 -2.11 -1.74 0.09
CA TYR A 134 -2.40 -0.31 0.16
C TYR A 134 -1.17 0.52 -0.20
N GLN A 135 -0.02 0.26 0.46
CA GLN A 135 1.24 0.96 0.16
C GLN A 135 1.68 0.73 -1.29
N MET A 136 1.55 -0.50 -1.80
CA MET A 136 1.89 -0.80 -3.19
C MET A 136 0.96 -0.09 -4.20
N SER A 137 -0.32 0.09 -3.86
CA SER A 137 -1.28 0.79 -4.72
C SER A 137 -0.98 2.29 -4.81
N GLU A 138 -0.52 2.87 -3.71
CA GLU A 138 -0.09 4.26 -3.61
C GLU A 138 1.12 4.53 -4.51
N LEU A 139 2.09 3.62 -4.53
CA LEU A 139 3.25 3.72 -5.43
C LEU A 139 2.89 3.59 -6.91
N ASN A 140 1.92 2.75 -7.26
CA ASN A 140 1.58 2.46 -8.65
C ASN A 140 0.42 3.31 -9.19
N GLY A 141 -0.13 4.22 -8.39
CA GLY A 141 -1.32 5.00 -8.75
C GLY A 141 -2.55 4.14 -9.08
N LYS A 142 -2.65 2.94 -8.54
CA LYS A 142 -3.73 1.98 -8.87
C LYS A 142 -4.98 2.20 -8.01
N ASN A 143 -6.15 1.92 -8.57
CA ASN A 143 -7.43 2.05 -7.88
C ASN A 143 -7.49 1.18 -6.61
N LYS A 144 -7.65 1.85 -5.46
CA LYS A 144 -7.74 1.26 -4.11
C LYS A 144 -9.02 0.45 -3.88
N PHE A 145 -10.05 0.66 -4.70
CA PHE A 145 -11.39 0.07 -4.52
C PHE A 145 -11.41 -1.46 -4.66
N ALA A 146 -10.74 -2.00 -5.68
CA ALA A 146 -10.70 -3.46 -5.89
C ALA A 146 -10.03 -4.17 -4.71
N PHE A 147 -9.03 -3.54 -4.11
CA PHE A 147 -8.34 -4.05 -2.94
C PHE A 147 -9.25 -4.03 -1.68
N PHE A 148 -9.92 -2.90 -1.42
CA PHE A 148 -10.88 -2.80 -0.32
C PHE A 148 -11.96 -3.89 -0.40
N LEU A 149 -12.50 -4.11 -1.60
CA LEU A 149 -13.53 -5.11 -1.84
C LEU A 149 -13.03 -6.54 -1.61
N ALA A 150 -11.78 -6.83 -1.97
CA ALA A 150 -11.14 -8.12 -1.68
C ALA A 150 -11.03 -8.37 -0.17
N VAL A 151 -10.62 -7.37 0.62
CA VAL A 151 -10.55 -7.49 2.09
C VAL A 151 -11.93 -7.78 2.69
N VAL A 152 -12.96 -7.06 2.24
CA VAL A 152 -14.34 -7.27 2.71
C VAL A 152 -14.81 -8.69 2.40
N CYS A 153 -14.56 -9.20 1.19
CA CYS A 153 -14.92 -10.56 0.80
C CYS A 153 -14.16 -11.61 1.64
N SER A 154 -12.85 -11.41 1.87
CA SER A 154 -12.04 -12.32 2.69
C SER A 154 -12.46 -12.34 4.16
N LEU A 155 -12.80 -11.18 4.74
CA LEU A 155 -13.34 -11.11 6.11
C LEU A 155 -14.70 -11.80 6.20
N SER A 156 -15.57 -11.63 5.20
CA SER A 156 -16.86 -12.32 5.15
C SER A 156 -16.70 -13.85 5.15
N LEU A 157 -15.72 -14.39 4.42
CA LEU A 157 -15.42 -15.83 4.42
C LEU A 157 -14.94 -16.33 5.79
N ILE A 158 -14.08 -15.57 6.45
CA ILE A 158 -13.59 -15.88 7.79
C ILE A 158 -14.78 -15.92 8.75
N VAL A 159 -15.51 -14.80 8.90
CA VAL A 159 -16.67 -14.70 9.80
C VAL A 159 -17.72 -15.79 9.51
N GLY A 160 -18.02 -16.04 8.23
CA GLY A 160 -18.93 -17.10 7.82
C GLY A 160 -18.45 -18.51 8.20
N GLY A 161 -17.15 -18.79 8.06
CA GLY A 161 -16.54 -20.06 8.43
C GLY A 161 -16.66 -20.36 9.92
N PHE A 162 -16.37 -19.37 10.77
CA PHE A 162 -16.51 -19.49 12.23
C PHE A 162 -17.96 -19.69 12.65
N PHE A 163 -18.89 -18.93 12.06
CA PHE A 163 -20.32 -19.08 12.35
C PHE A 163 -20.80 -20.48 11.98
N LYS A 164 -20.36 -21.01 10.83
CA LYS A 164 -20.76 -22.35 10.40
C LYS A 164 -20.19 -23.44 11.30
N ILE A 165 -18.98 -23.27 11.81
CA ILE A 165 -18.37 -24.23 12.75
C ILE A 165 -19.04 -24.16 14.13
N LEU A 166 -19.43 -22.97 14.58
CA LEU A 166 -20.20 -22.79 15.81
C LEU A 166 -21.70 -23.09 15.67
N HIS A 167 -22.15 -23.57 14.51
CA HIS A 167 -23.56 -23.81 14.20
C HIS A 167 -24.46 -22.56 14.41
N LEU A 168 -23.89 -21.36 14.29
CA LEU A 168 -24.61 -20.10 14.37
C LEU A 168 -25.42 -19.84 13.10
N PRO A 169 -26.59 -19.17 13.21
CA PRO A 169 -27.37 -18.79 12.04
C PRO A 169 -26.56 -17.85 11.12
N PHE A 170 -26.94 -17.76 9.85
CA PHE A 170 -26.29 -16.91 8.83
C PHE A 170 -24.89 -17.32 8.34
N GLY A 171 -24.21 -18.27 8.98
CA GLY A 171 -22.85 -18.69 8.55
C GLY A 171 -22.77 -19.17 7.09
N GLY A 172 -23.78 -19.90 6.62
CA GLY A 172 -23.85 -20.33 5.22
C GLY A 172 -24.05 -19.17 4.23
N ILE A 173 -24.81 -18.15 4.61
CA ILE A 173 -25.09 -16.98 3.77
C ILE A 173 -23.84 -16.10 3.65
N LEU A 174 -23.13 -15.86 4.76
CA LEU A 174 -21.86 -15.12 4.73
C LEU A 174 -20.81 -15.81 3.84
N LEU A 175 -20.69 -17.13 3.93
CA LEU A 175 -19.76 -17.87 3.08
C LEU A 175 -20.10 -17.73 1.60
N MET A 176 -21.38 -17.78 1.23
CA MET A 176 -21.81 -17.57 -0.16
C MET A 176 -21.50 -16.16 -0.64
N ILE A 177 -21.77 -15.14 0.17
CA ILE A 177 -21.45 -13.74 -0.17
C ILE A 177 -19.95 -13.57 -0.39
N GLY A 178 -19.12 -14.07 0.53
CA GLY A 178 -17.67 -14.00 0.41
C GLY A 178 -17.12 -14.72 -0.82
N PHE A 179 -17.66 -15.91 -1.15
CA PHE A 179 -17.18 -16.72 -2.27
C PHE A 179 -17.64 -16.18 -3.62
N VAL A 180 -18.95 -15.90 -3.77
CA VAL A 180 -19.55 -15.37 -5.00
C VAL A 180 -19.07 -13.95 -5.25
N GLY A 181 -19.06 -13.10 -4.23
CA GLY A 181 -18.53 -11.74 -4.32
C GLY A 181 -17.05 -11.75 -4.68
N GLY A 182 -16.25 -12.55 -3.98
CA GLY A 182 -14.83 -12.72 -4.28
C GLY A 182 -14.59 -13.12 -5.74
N ALA A 183 -15.30 -14.13 -6.25
CA ALA A 183 -15.16 -14.59 -7.63
C ALA A 183 -15.56 -13.52 -8.65
N ILE A 184 -16.68 -12.83 -8.44
CA ILE A 184 -17.18 -11.80 -9.37
C ILE A 184 -16.23 -10.61 -9.46
N PHE A 185 -15.51 -10.26 -8.40
CA PHE A 185 -14.61 -9.10 -8.42
C PHE A 185 -13.16 -9.45 -8.78
N THR A 186 -12.64 -10.56 -8.25
CA THR A 186 -11.23 -10.94 -8.48
C THR A 186 -10.99 -11.42 -9.90
N ILE A 187 -11.93 -12.16 -10.50
CA ILE A 187 -11.75 -12.73 -11.84
C ILE A 187 -11.67 -11.62 -12.91
N PRO A 188 -12.63 -10.66 -13.01
CA PRO A 188 -12.53 -9.58 -13.98
C PRO A 188 -11.32 -8.69 -13.75
N TYR A 189 -10.97 -8.42 -12.48
CA TYR A 189 -9.77 -7.64 -12.17
C TYR A 189 -8.49 -8.35 -12.64
N PHE A 190 -8.40 -9.67 -12.45
CA PHE A 190 -7.27 -10.47 -12.93
C PHE A 190 -7.15 -10.41 -14.46
N PHE A 191 -8.24 -10.64 -15.20
CA PHE A 191 -8.26 -10.55 -16.66
C PHE A 191 -7.92 -9.14 -17.16
N TYR A 192 -8.47 -8.10 -16.53
CA TYR A 192 -8.14 -6.72 -16.86
C TYR A 192 -6.64 -6.43 -16.64
N SER A 193 -6.07 -6.93 -15.55
CA SER A 193 -4.64 -6.76 -15.26
C SER A 193 -3.73 -7.48 -16.27
N LEU A 194 -4.16 -8.63 -16.79
CA LEU A 194 -3.46 -9.36 -17.84
C LEU A 194 -3.54 -8.63 -19.18
N TYR A 195 -4.73 -8.11 -19.51
CA TYR A 195 -4.94 -7.32 -20.73
C TYR A 195 -4.02 -6.09 -20.77
N GLN A 196 -3.92 -5.33 -19.67
CA GLN A 196 -3.02 -4.17 -19.59
C GLN A 196 -1.53 -4.55 -19.77
N LYS A 197 -1.09 -5.66 -19.18
CA LYS A 197 0.30 -6.14 -19.33
C LYS A 197 0.60 -6.59 -20.76
N GLY A 198 -0.36 -7.20 -21.45
CA GLY A 198 -0.23 -7.60 -22.85
C GLY A 198 -0.04 -6.42 -23.79
N ILE A 199 -0.69 -5.28 -23.50
CA ILE A 199 -0.54 -4.04 -24.28
C ILE A 199 0.79 -3.34 -23.98
N SER A 200 1.19 -3.26 -22.70
CA SER A 200 2.45 -2.61 -22.29
C SER A 200 3.72 -3.39 -22.65
N GLY A 201 3.62 -4.70 -22.88
CA GLY A 201 4.76 -5.53 -23.32
C GLY A 201 5.08 -5.42 -24.81
N ASN A 202 4.29 -4.67 -25.57
CA ASN A 202 4.41 -4.52 -27.03
C ASN A 202 4.72 -3.06 -27.46
N SER A 203 5.17 -2.22 -26.52
CA SER A 203 5.58 -0.82 -26.71
C SER A 203 7.00 -0.59 -26.21
#